data_AF-A0A6G1KAZ6-F1
#
_entry.id   AF-A0A6G1KAZ6-F1
#
_cell.length_a   1.000
_cell.length_b   1.000
_cell.length_c   1.000
_cell.angle_alpha   90.00
_cell.angle_beta   90.00
_cell.angle_gamma   90.00
#
_symmetry.space_group_name_H-M   'P 1'
#
loop_
_entity.id
_entity.type
_entity.pdbx_description
1 polymer ?
#
loop_
_entity_poly.entity_id
_entity_poly.type
_entity_poly.pdbx_seq_one_letter_code
_entity_poly.pdbx_strand_id
1 'polypeptide(L)'
;MGPSWRIAQPFCLALGPQINSVEPVWYVSARVCSGEDKIFFSQGSFETNYPDLSTWTGTIPNAPRACFVTFGPNLSYYASAPGHGSTWAGIPSDLSDKIQKAFDTPNCVSLGMAGAWFVMWPDGYYSWKFYGAYGGLDNILGMAEPRSVSYLAISPYNDQQYFVAFRDRTVKYNFTGAPEWLPQMQDVFSEWQTEIQQKQSYSQYQPYNTASTLHQQWNQHPQLPGIPGSPLPLYPRFLDPSTANLSHGRAPSIMSTASSSKRRSFFSRKFSSKSVSEAVSAKQVYTVPTEGTQTCSVM
;
A
#
# COMPACT_ATOMS: atom_id res chain seq x y z
N MET A 1 -0.27 1.62 27.09
CA MET A 1 1.05 1.87 26.48
C MET A 1 1.83 2.88 27.32
N GLY A 2 3.11 2.67 27.57
CA GLY A 2 3.95 3.67 28.24
C GLY A 2 4.22 4.89 27.34
N PRO A 3 4.64 6.05 27.88
CA PRO A 3 4.87 7.27 27.09
C PRO A 3 5.86 7.11 25.93
N SER A 4 6.89 6.26 26.07
CA SER A 4 7.88 6.00 25.03
C SER A 4 7.34 5.23 23.82
N TRP A 5 6.15 4.61 23.96
CA TRP A 5 5.49 3.82 22.91
C TRP A 5 4.46 4.64 22.13
N ARG A 6 4.35 5.95 22.41
CA ARG A 6 3.50 6.84 21.63
C ARG A 6 4.02 6.94 20.20
N ILE A 7 3.11 6.99 19.24
CA ILE A 7 3.42 7.16 17.82
C ILE A 7 3.99 8.56 17.61
N ALA A 8 5.21 8.64 17.09
CA ALA A 8 5.84 9.88 16.68
C ALA A 8 5.63 10.14 15.18
N GLN A 9 5.70 9.10 14.35
CA GLN A 9 5.50 9.21 12.91
C GLN A 9 4.88 7.92 12.35
N PRO A 10 3.64 7.93 11.86
CA PRO A 10 3.07 6.77 11.17
C PRO A 10 3.70 6.59 9.79
N PHE A 11 3.90 5.34 9.38
CA PHE A 11 4.30 4.95 8.02
C PHE A 11 3.11 4.33 7.27
N CYS A 12 2.36 3.46 7.94
CA CYS A 12 1.13 2.87 7.43
C CYS A 12 0.10 2.78 8.56
N LEU A 13 -1.15 3.12 8.27
CA LEU A 13 -2.29 2.93 9.15
C LEU A 13 -3.42 2.31 8.35
N ALA A 14 -3.94 1.20 8.83
CA ALA A 14 -5.02 0.46 8.19
C ALA A 14 -6.05 0.02 9.23
N LEU A 15 -7.32 0.32 8.97
CA LEU A 15 -8.45 -0.08 9.80
C LEU A 15 -9.21 -1.18 9.09
N GLY A 16 -9.23 -2.37 9.68
CA GLY A 16 -9.93 -3.53 9.17
C GLY A 16 -11.39 -3.58 9.63
N PRO A 17 -12.26 -4.26 8.87
CA PRO A 17 -13.66 -4.40 9.23
C PRO A 17 -13.83 -5.14 10.56
N GLN A 18 -14.71 -4.61 11.42
CA GLN A 18 -15.09 -5.27 12.66
C GLN A 18 -16.11 -6.38 12.37
N ILE A 19 -15.61 -7.55 11.96
CA ILE A 19 -16.44 -8.74 11.69
C ILE A 19 -16.23 -9.73 12.84
N ASN A 20 -17.29 -10.03 13.58
CA ASN A 20 -17.29 -11.01 14.67
C ASN A 20 -16.21 -10.79 15.75
N SER A 21 -15.75 -9.54 15.93
CA SER A 21 -14.76 -9.15 16.92
C SER A 21 -15.34 -8.09 17.85
N VAL A 22 -15.07 -8.23 19.15
CA VAL A 22 -15.46 -7.24 20.16
C VAL A 22 -14.66 -5.94 19.97
N GLU A 23 -13.44 -6.05 19.42
CA GLU A 23 -12.55 -4.93 19.16
C GLU A 23 -12.39 -4.67 17.65
N PRO A 24 -12.18 -3.41 17.23
CA PRO A 24 -11.84 -3.10 15.85
C PRO A 24 -10.50 -3.75 15.48
N VAL A 25 -10.39 -4.28 14.27
CA VAL A 25 -9.10 -4.74 13.74
C VAL A 25 -8.34 -3.54 13.20
N TRP A 26 -7.09 -3.38 13.60
CA TRP A 26 -6.25 -2.29 13.12
C TRP A 26 -4.81 -2.75 12.99
N TYR A 27 -4.08 -2.09 12.09
CA TYR A 27 -2.65 -2.25 11.84
C TYR A 27 -2.02 -0.86 11.75
N VAL A 28 -0.92 -0.66 12.48
CA VAL A 28 -0.14 0.57 12.43
C VAL A 28 1.32 0.21 12.39
N SER A 29 2.03 0.71 11.38
CA SER A 29 3.48 0.78 11.40
C SER A 29 3.92 2.22 11.60
N ALA A 30 4.87 2.43 12.51
CA ALA A 30 5.26 3.78 12.92
C ALA A 30 6.65 3.81 13.55
N ARG A 31 7.25 5.01 13.58
CA ARG A 31 8.30 5.35 14.54
C ARG A 31 7.65 5.80 15.84
N VAL A 32 8.09 5.26 16.97
CA VAL A 32 7.65 5.69 18.30
C VAL A 32 8.54 6.80 18.87
N CYS A 33 8.11 7.45 19.95
CA CYS A 33 8.85 8.53 20.60
C CYS A 33 10.26 8.13 21.10
N SER A 34 10.53 6.84 21.33
CA SER A 34 11.91 6.36 21.60
C SER A 34 12.82 6.34 20.38
N GLY A 35 12.30 6.62 19.18
CA GLY A 35 13.03 6.54 17.91
C GLY A 35 13.00 5.16 17.24
N GLU A 36 12.48 4.15 17.93
CA GLU A 36 12.33 2.79 17.38
C GLU A 36 11.22 2.73 16.34
N ASP A 37 11.41 1.93 15.29
CA ASP A 37 10.37 1.62 14.31
C ASP A 37 9.63 0.34 14.75
N LYS A 38 8.29 0.40 14.84
CA LYS A 38 7.45 -0.69 15.36
C LYS A 38 6.23 -0.94 14.49
N ILE A 39 5.73 -2.17 14.56
CA ILE A 39 4.40 -2.56 14.09
C ILE A 39 3.53 -2.82 15.32
N PHE A 40 2.31 -2.32 15.26
CA PHE A 40 1.25 -2.51 16.23
C PHE A 40 0.01 -3.04 15.50
N PHE A 41 -0.71 -3.96 16.11
CA PHE A 41 -2.01 -4.42 15.64
C PHE A 41 -2.86 -4.89 16.81
N SER A 42 -4.18 -5.01 16.59
CA SER A 42 -5.13 -5.52 17.58
C SER A 42 -4.76 -6.96 17.98
N GLN A 43 -4.31 -7.16 19.23
CA GLN A 43 -3.85 -8.46 19.71
C GLN A 43 -4.99 -9.49 19.71
N GLY A 44 -4.69 -10.75 19.36
CA GLY A 44 -5.67 -11.83 19.25
C GLY A 44 -6.54 -11.76 18.00
N SER A 45 -7.24 -10.64 17.77
CA SER A 45 -8.16 -10.49 16.63
C SER A 45 -7.43 -10.38 15.29
N PHE A 46 -6.27 -9.74 15.24
CA PHE A 46 -5.51 -9.60 13.99
C PHE A 46 -4.99 -10.95 13.49
N GLU A 47 -4.31 -11.70 14.36
CA GLU A 47 -3.70 -12.99 14.02
C GLU A 47 -4.76 -14.05 13.69
N THR A 48 -5.91 -14.00 14.38
CA THR A 48 -7.03 -14.92 14.12
C THR A 48 -7.66 -14.65 12.76
N ASN A 49 -7.87 -13.38 12.41
CA ASN A 49 -8.55 -13.02 11.16
C ASN A 49 -7.62 -12.94 9.95
N TYR A 50 -6.32 -12.69 10.17
CA TYR A 50 -5.32 -12.46 9.12
C TYR A 50 -4.00 -13.21 9.40
N PRO A 51 -4.02 -14.56 9.56
CA PRO A 51 -2.84 -15.33 9.94
C PRO A 51 -1.72 -15.25 8.89
N ASP A 52 -2.09 -15.29 7.60
CA ASP A 52 -1.14 -15.22 6.49
C ASP A 52 -0.46 -13.85 6.42
N LEU A 53 -1.23 -12.77 6.66
CA LEU A 53 -0.69 -11.41 6.72
C LEU A 53 0.28 -11.26 7.90
N SER A 54 -0.11 -11.71 9.09
CA SER A 54 0.75 -11.66 10.28
C SER A 54 2.07 -12.39 10.04
N THR A 55 1.99 -13.62 9.53
CA THR A 55 3.16 -14.42 9.19
C THR A 55 4.03 -13.72 8.15
N TRP A 56 3.45 -13.25 7.06
CA TRP A 56 4.17 -12.58 5.97
C TRP A 56 4.90 -11.32 6.48
N THR A 57 4.25 -10.46 7.27
CA THR A 57 4.90 -9.24 7.81
C THR A 57 6.11 -9.56 8.70
N GLY A 58 6.10 -10.69 9.41
CA GLY A 58 7.23 -11.16 10.20
C GLY A 58 8.45 -11.61 9.38
N THR A 59 8.28 -11.86 8.08
CA THR A 59 9.38 -12.23 7.16
C THR A 59 10.08 -11.03 6.53
N ILE A 60 9.50 -9.84 6.62
CA ILE A 60 10.01 -8.65 5.92
C ILE A 60 11.07 -7.94 6.78
N PRO A 61 12.31 -7.79 6.29
CA PRO A 61 13.31 -6.98 6.99
C PRO A 61 12.86 -5.53 7.01
N ASN A 62 12.96 -4.87 8.17
CA ASN A 62 12.47 -3.51 8.36
C ASN A 62 10.98 -3.34 7.99
N ALA A 63 10.17 -4.36 8.31
CA ALA A 63 8.73 -4.38 8.07
C ALA A 63 7.99 -3.08 8.43
N PRO A 64 8.29 -2.37 9.56
CA PRO A 64 7.57 -1.14 9.88
C PRO A 64 7.61 -0.07 8.78
N ARG A 65 8.73 0.03 8.04
CA ARG A 65 8.88 1.01 6.94
C ARG A 65 8.52 0.45 5.58
N ALA A 66 8.69 -0.85 5.40
CA ALA A 66 8.54 -1.49 4.10
C ALA A 66 7.10 -1.92 3.83
N CYS A 67 6.35 -2.33 4.84
CA CYS A 67 5.03 -2.94 4.66
C CYS A 67 3.92 -1.89 4.60
N PHE A 68 3.16 -1.94 3.50
CA PHE A 68 1.90 -1.22 3.31
C PHE A 68 0.76 -2.22 3.34
N VAL A 69 -0.29 -1.92 4.10
CA VAL A 69 -1.45 -2.80 4.30
C VAL A 69 -2.72 -2.03 4.01
N THR A 70 -3.64 -2.66 3.28
CA THR A 70 -5.00 -2.16 3.04
C THR A 70 -6.00 -3.24 3.39
N PHE A 71 -7.01 -2.91 4.18
CA PHE A 71 -8.16 -3.77 4.44
C PHE A 71 -9.36 -3.38 3.57
N GLY A 72 -10.13 -4.38 3.17
CA GLY A 72 -11.39 -4.24 2.46
C GLY A 72 -12.53 -4.97 3.16
N PRO A 73 -13.72 -5.00 2.54
CA PRO A 73 -14.87 -5.74 3.06
C PRO A 73 -14.60 -7.25 3.15
N ASN A 74 -15.39 -7.97 3.95
CA ASN A 74 -15.37 -9.44 4.03
C ASN A 74 -13.99 -10.05 4.37
N LEU A 75 -13.25 -9.42 5.30
CA LEU A 75 -11.89 -9.82 5.68
C LEU A 75 -10.89 -9.84 4.50
N SER A 76 -11.19 -9.10 3.43
CA SER A 76 -10.24 -8.94 2.33
C SER A 76 -9.10 -8.02 2.74
N TYR A 77 -7.91 -8.31 2.23
CA TYR A 77 -6.75 -7.46 2.44
C TYR A 77 -5.77 -7.56 1.28
N TYR A 78 -4.97 -6.52 1.14
CA TYR A 78 -3.79 -6.48 0.30
C TYR A 78 -2.63 -5.92 1.13
N ALA A 79 -1.45 -6.52 1.00
CA ALA A 79 -0.22 -5.99 1.56
C ALA A 79 0.93 -6.07 0.57
N SER A 80 1.81 -5.07 0.61
CA SER A 80 3.02 -5.03 -0.20
C SER A 80 4.22 -4.50 0.56
N ALA A 81 5.39 -4.96 0.15
CA ALA A 81 6.66 -4.43 0.59
C ALA A 81 7.58 -4.26 -0.63
N PRO A 82 8.01 -3.04 -0.97
CA PRO A 82 8.90 -2.82 -2.11
C PRO A 82 10.14 -3.71 -2.05
N GLY A 83 10.40 -4.47 -3.11
CA GLY A 83 11.51 -5.43 -3.19
C GLY A 83 11.25 -6.79 -2.52
N HIS A 84 10.11 -6.98 -1.85
CA HIS A 84 9.74 -8.22 -1.16
C HIS A 84 8.40 -8.83 -1.63
N GLY A 85 7.78 -8.23 -2.65
CA GLY A 85 6.54 -8.70 -3.24
C GLY A 85 5.29 -8.26 -2.47
N SER A 86 4.21 -9.01 -2.66
CA SER A 86 2.90 -8.74 -2.07
C SER A 86 2.18 -10.03 -1.65
N THR A 87 1.22 -9.87 -0.74
CA THR A 87 0.31 -10.93 -0.28
C THR A 87 -1.10 -10.37 -0.19
N TRP A 88 -2.11 -11.20 -0.46
CA TRP A 88 -3.50 -10.77 -0.41
C TRP A 88 -4.45 -11.95 -0.18
N ALA A 89 -5.63 -11.65 0.36
CA ALA A 89 -6.74 -12.60 0.45
C ALA A 89 -8.07 -11.87 0.24
N GLY A 90 -9.05 -12.58 -0.33
CA GLY A 90 -10.42 -12.09 -0.48
C GLY A 90 -10.61 -10.89 -1.43
N ILE A 91 -9.57 -10.46 -2.15
CA ILE A 91 -9.68 -9.35 -3.10
C ILE A 91 -10.45 -9.75 -4.38
N PRO A 92 -11.04 -8.79 -5.12
CA PRO A 92 -11.68 -9.04 -6.39
C PRO A 92 -10.78 -9.78 -7.39
N SER A 93 -11.32 -10.80 -8.07
CA SER A 93 -10.54 -11.68 -8.95
C SER A 93 -9.80 -10.95 -10.08
N ASP A 94 -10.39 -9.89 -10.60
CA ASP A 94 -9.79 -9.11 -11.68
C ASP A 94 -8.67 -8.17 -11.20
N LEU A 95 -8.72 -7.74 -9.94
CA LEU A 95 -7.58 -7.10 -9.28
C LEU A 95 -6.46 -8.13 -9.05
N SER A 96 -6.79 -9.32 -8.53
CA SER A 96 -5.81 -10.39 -8.33
C SER A 96 -5.09 -10.74 -9.63
N ASP A 97 -5.82 -10.88 -10.74
CA ASP A 97 -5.25 -11.12 -12.07
C ASP A 97 -4.29 -9.99 -12.50
N LYS A 98 -4.63 -8.73 -12.21
CA LYS A 98 -3.76 -7.58 -12.52
C LYS A 98 -2.48 -7.61 -11.69
N ILE A 99 -2.57 -7.91 -10.40
CA ILE A 99 -1.40 -8.01 -9.51
C ILE A 99 -0.49 -9.16 -9.95
N GLN A 100 -1.05 -10.33 -10.27
CA GLN A 100 -0.26 -11.49 -10.70
C GLN A 100 0.44 -11.30 -12.05
N LYS A 101 -0.17 -10.53 -12.96
CA LYS A 101 0.39 -10.27 -14.30
C LYS A 101 1.35 -9.09 -14.34
N ALA A 102 1.35 -8.25 -13.30
CA ALA A 102 2.25 -7.11 -13.24
C ALA A 102 3.67 -7.55 -12.87
N PHE A 103 4.65 -6.85 -13.46
CA PHE A 103 6.05 -7.04 -13.10
C PHE A 103 6.38 -6.32 -11.78
N ASP A 104 5.87 -5.11 -11.62
CA ASP A 104 6.10 -4.28 -10.44
C ASP A 104 5.09 -4.55 -9.34
N THR A 105 5.50 -4.37 -8.09
CA THR A 105 4.59 -4.44 -6.94
C THR A 105 3.81 -3.12 -6.82
N PRO A 106 2.47 -3.14 -6.69
CA PRO A 106 1.68 -1.94 -6.47
C PRO A 106 2.12 -1.19 -5.21
N ASN A 107 2.18 0.14 -5.30
CA ASN A 107 2.52 1.02 -4.18
C ASN A 107 1.29 1.50 -3.39
N CYS A 108 0.10 1.47 -4.01
CA CYS A 108 -1.15 1.83 -3.36
C CYS A 108 -2.28 0.95 -3.90
N VAL A 109 -3.02 0.33 -3.00
CA VAL A 109 -4.25 -0.44 -3.30
C VAL A 109 -5.33 0.03 -2.35
N SER A 110 -6.54 0.19 -2.85
CA SER A 110 -7.71 0.59 -2.07
C SER A 110 -8.82 -0.41 -2.34
N LEU A 111 -9.47 -0.91 -1.29
CA LEU A 111 -10.52 -1.92 -1.36
C LEU A 111 -11.81 -1.37 -0.78
N GLY A 112 -12.89 -1.43 -1.54
CA GLY A 112 -14.17 -0.81 -1.21
C GLY A 112 -15.36 -1.77 -1.32
N MET A 113 -16.54 -1.22 -1.06
CA MET A 113 -17.83 -1.89 -1.14
C MET A 113 -18.10 -2.45 -2.55
N ALA A 114 -18.97 -3.46 -2.64
CA ALA A 114 -19.37 -4.10 -3.91
C ALA A 114 -18.20 -4.65 -4.76
N GLY A 115 -17.07 -4.99 -4.12
CA GLY A 115 -15.87 -5.43 -4.82
C GLY A 115 -15.15 -4.31 -5.55
N ALA A 116 -15.43 -3.06 -5.23
CA ALA A 116 -14.73 -1.90 -5.77
C ALA A 116 -13.24 -1.95 -5.40
N TRP A 117 -12.39 -1.59 -6.34
CA TRP A 117 -10.96 -1.53 -6.11
C TRP A 117 -10.27 -0.43 -6.92
N PHE A 118 -9.14 0.02 -6.38
CA PHE A 118 -8.17 0.89 -7.03
C PHE A 118 -6.77 0.31 -6.82
N VAL A 119 -5.91 0.43 -7.84
CA VAL A 119 -4.50 0.03 -7.77
C VAL A 119 -3.64 1.06 -8.50
N MET A 120 -2.54 1.46 -7.87
CA MET A 120 -1.51 2.32 -8.44
C MET A 120 -0.15 1.62 -8.39
N TRP A 121 0.60 1.80 -9.46
CA TRP A 121 1.94 1.23 -9.66
C TRP A 121 3.03 2.26 -9.35
N PRO A 122 4.29 1.82 -9.17
CA PRO A 122 5.41 2.72 -8.85
C PRO A 122 5.65 3.84 -9.88
N ASP A 123 5.30 3.62 -11.15
CA ASP A 123 5.41 4.61 -12.23
C ASP A 123 4.30 5.69 -12.20
N GLY A 124 3.31 5.53 -11.32
CA GLY A 124 2.15 6.41 -11.17
C GLY A 124 0.99 6.08 -12.08
N TYR A 125 1.07 5.04 -12.94
CA TYR A 125 -0.14 4.54 -13.60
C TYR A 125 -1.05 3.89 -12.58
N TYR A 126 -2.35 4.02 -12.82
CA TYR A 126 -3.37 3.42 -11.98
C TYR A 126 -4.47 2.78 -12.81
N SER A 127 -5.20 1.86 -12.19
CA SER A 127 -6.40 1.21 -12.72
C SER A 127 -7.42 1.14 -11.60
N TRP A 128 -8.70 1.15 -11.95
CA TRP A 128 -9.77 1.01 -10.97
C TRP A 128 -10.99 0.33 -11.59
N LYS A 129 -11.83 -0.24 -10.74
CA LYS A 129 -13.21 -0.60 -11.05
C LYS A 129 -14.06 -0.45 -9.81
N PHE A 130 -15.10 0.35 -9.88
CA PHE A 130 -15.98 0.60 -8.74
C PHE A 130 -17.34 -0.09 -8.84
N TYR A 131 -17.65 -0.77 -9.95
CA TYR A 131 -18.86 -1.59 -10.10
C TYR A 131 -20.17 -0.84 -9.78
N GLY A 132 -20.24 0.45 -10.08
CA GLY A 132 -21.39 1.31 -9.80
C GLY A 132 -21.37 1.97 -8.41
N ALA A 133 -20.47 1.57 -7.52
CA ALA A 133 -20.14 2.34 -6.32
C ALA A 133 -19.21 3.52 -6.67
N TYR A 134 -19.04 4.46 -5.73
CA TYR A 134 -18.11 5.59 -5.80
C TYR A 134 -18.22 6.42 -7.10
N GLY A 135 -19.44 6.65 -7.59
CA GLY A 135 -19.67 7.31 -8.89
C GLY A 135 -19.02 8.71 -9.01
N GLY A 136 -19.00 9.49 -7.93
CA GLY A 136 -18.26 10.77 -7.89
C GLY A 136 -16.76 10.60 -8.11
N LEU A 137 -16.16 9.57 -7.50
CA LEU A 137 -14.74 9.24 -7.67
C LEU A 137 -14.44 8.71 -9.08
N ASP A 138 -15.33 7.90 -9.66
CA ASP A 138 -15.18 7.40 -11.03
C ASP A 138 -15.07 8.55 -12.04
N ASN A 139 -15.96 9.55 -11.90
CA ASN A 139 -15.93 10.78 -12.70
C ASN A 139 -14.64 11.59 -12.49
N ILE A 140 -14.20 11.72 -11.23
CA ILE A 140 -12.96 12.43 -10.89
C ILE A 140 -11.75 11.76 -11.56
N LEU A 141 -11.62 10.44 -11.47
CA LEU A 141 -10.51 9.69 -12.08
C LEU A 141 -10.58 9.68 -13.60
N GLY A 142 -11.80 9.66 -14.18
CA GLY A 142 -11.99 9.75 -15.63
C GLY A 142 -11.56 11.11 -16.23
N MET A 143 -11.58 12.18 -15.44
CA MET A 143 -11.13 13.51 -15.84
C MET A 143 -9.70 13.84 -15.40
N ALA A 144 -9.11 13.04 -14.51
CA ALA A 144 -7.78 13.29 -13.95
C ALA A 144 -6.68 13.07 -15.00
N GLU A 145 -5.65 13.91 -14.98
CA GLU A 145 -4.49 13.69 -15.84
C GLU A 145 -3.79 12.36 -15.50
N PRO A 146 -3.22 11.65 -16.49
CA PRO A 146 -2.44 10.44 -16.21
C PRO A 146 -1.33 10.72 -15.20
N ARG A 147 -1.17 9.82 -14.21
CA ARG A 147 -0.15 9.93 -13.15
C ARG A 147 -0.28 11.16 -12.23
N SER A 148 -1.42 11.86 -12.26
CA SER A 148 -1.68 12.99 -11.35
C SER A 148 -2.07 12.55 -9.93
N VAL A 149 -2.60 11.34 -9.76
CA VAL A 149 -2.98 10.81 -8.43
C VAL A 149 -1.71 10.50 -7.63
N SER A 150 -1.67 10.96 -6.38
CA SER A 150 -0.59 10.66 -5.43
C SER A 150 -1.02 9.65 -4.36
N TYR A 151 -2.29 9.67 -3.98
CA TYR A 151 -2.87 8.74 -3.01
C TYR A 151 -4.38 8.64 -3.18
N LEU A 152 -4.96 7.47 -2.93
CA LEU A 152 -6.40 7.25 -2.98
C LEU A 152 -6.83 6.25 -1.90
N ALA A 153 -7.90 6.57 -1.20
CA ALA A 153 -8.57 5.69 -0.26
C ALA A 153 -10.08 5.68 -0.53
N ILE A 154 -10.68 4.50 -0.49
CA ILE A 154 -12.13 4.29 -0.57
C ILE A 154 -12.59 3.59 0.71
N SER A 155 -13.76 3.95 1.21
CA SER A 155 -14.29 3.40 2.47
C SER A 155 -14.80 1.97 2.26
N PRO A 156 -14.33 0.98 3.02
CA PRO A 156 -14.89 -0.38 2.96
C PRO A 156 -16.26 -0.51 3.65
N TYR A 157 -16.84 0.61 4.13
CA TYR A 157 -18.11 0.64 4.88
C TYR A 157 -19.20 1.43 4.18
N ASN A 158 -18.83 2.32 3.24
CA ASN A 158 -19.76 3.20 2.56
C ASN A 158 -19.33 3.35 1.09
N ASP A 159 -20.28 3.18 0.19
CA ASP A 159 -20.07 3.17 -1.26
C ASP A 159 -19.99 4.57 -1.90
N GLN A 160 -20.11 5.63 -1.11
CA GLN A 160 -19.95 7.02 -1.55
C GLN A 160 -18.70 7.69 -0.96
N GLN A 161 -18.09 7.09 0.07
CA GLN A 161 -17.02 7.72 0.81
C GLN A 161 -15.64 7.46 0.19
N TYR A 162 -14.93 8.52 -0.11
CA TYR A 162 -13.59 8.46 -0.69
C TYR A 162 -12.74 9.67 -0.30
N PHE A 163 -11.43 9.48 -0.44
CA PHE A 163 -10.42 10.53 -0.38
C PHE A 163 -9.41 10.30 -1.50
N VAL A 164 -9.14 11.35 -2.28
CA VAL A 164 -8.09 11.32 -3.31
C VAL A 164 -7.22 12.57 -3.17
N ALA A 165 -5.91 12.34 -3.16
CA ALA A 165 -4.90 13.38 -3.21
C ALA A 165 -4.19 13.32 -4.55
N PHE A 166 -3.90 14.51 -5.09
CA PHE A 166 -3.20 14.69 -6.35
C PHE A 166 -1.77 15.21 -6.11
N ARG A 167 -0.92 15.06 -7.12
CA ARG A 167 0.48 15.53 -7.11
C ARG A 167 0.59 17.05 -7.14
N ASP A 168 -0.43 17.73 -7.65
CA ASP A 168 -0.56 19.19 -7.62
C ASP A 168 -0.96 19.72 -6.22
N ARG A 169 -0.99 18.85 -5.21
CA ARG A 169 -1.36 19.14 -3.81
C ARG A 169 -2.82 19.53 -3.61
N THR A 170 -3.68 19.24 -4.58
CA THR A 170 -5.14 19.32 -4.39
C THR A 170 -5.67 18.03 -3.80
N VAL A 171 -6.78 18.13 -3.08
CA VAL A 171 -7.51 16.97 -2.54
C VAL A 171 -8.99 17.07 -2.90
N LYS A 172 -9.60 15.91 -3.17
CA LYS A 172 -11.04 15.76 -3.32
C LYS A 172 -11.53 14.66 -2.42
N TYR A 173 -12.67 14.85 -1.79
CA TYR A 173 -13.21 13.88 -0.86
C TYR A 173 -14.74 13.92 -0.82
N ASN A 174 -15.32 12.80 -0.42
CA ASN A 174 -16.72 12.70 -0.08
C ASN A 174 -16.79 11.94 1.25
N PHE A 175 -17.32 12.59 2.29
CA PHE A 175 -17.54 11.99 3.60
C PHE A 175 -19.02 12.07 3.99
N THR A 176 -19.91 11.91 3.00
CA THR A 176 -21.36 11.92 3.23
C THR A 176 -21.73 10.96 4.36
N GLY A 177 -22.51 11.45 5.31
CA GLY A 177 -22.92 10.72 6.50
C GLY A 177 -21.94 10.75 7.68
N ALA A 178 -20.84 11.49 7.58
CA ALA A 178 -19.83 11.61 8.64
C ALA A 178 -19.47 13.07 8.97
N PRO A 179 -20.46 13.95 9.27
CA PRO A 179 -20.24 15.38 9.48
C PRO A 179 -19.32 15.72 10.66
N GLU A 180 -19.23 14.83 11.65
CA GLU A 180 -18.41 15.01 12.84
C GLU A 180 -16.90 15.06 12.55
N TRP A 181 -16.46 14.51 11.42
CA TRP A 181 -15.06 14.50 11.01
C TRP A 181 -14.64 15.77 10.26
N LEU A 182 -15.59 16.49 9.67
CA LEU A 182 -15.31 17.66 8.83
C LEU A 182 -14.51 18.75 9.57
N PRO A 183 -14.85 19.14 10.82
CA PRO A 183 -14.07 20.15 11.53
C PRO A 183 -12.61 19.73 11.76
N GLN A 184 -12.40 18.48 12.17
CA GLN A 184 -11.07 17.95 12.44
C GLN A 184 -10.22 17.90 11.17
N MET A 185 -10.81 17.50 10.04
CA MET A 185 -10.12 17.51 8.75
C MET A 185 -9.79 18.94 8.29
N GLN A 186 -10.70 19.89 8.47
CA GLN A 186 -10.46 21.29 8.16
C GLN A 186 -9.30 21.87 8.96
N ASP A 187 -9.21 21.54 10.25
CA ASP A 187 -8.10 21.95 11.11
C ASP A 187 -6.77 21.39 10.59
N VAL A 188 -6.71 20.09 10.28
CA VAL A 188 -5.52 19.44 9.71
C VAL A 188 -5.13 20.05 8.36
N PHE A 189 -6.11 20.33 7.48
CA PHE A 189 -5.84 20.95 6.18
C PHE A 189 -5.34 22.39 6.34
N SER A 190 -5.88 23.15 7.31
CA SER A 190 -5.43 24.51 7.62
C SER A 190 -3.98 24.54 8.13
N GLU A 191 -3.65 23.62 9.04
CA GLU A 191 -2.29 23.45 9.56
C GLU A 191 -1.31 23.07 8.43
N TRP A 192 -1.70 22.11 7.59
CA TRP A 192 -0.88 21.68 6.46
C TRP A 192 -0.66 22.80 5.43
N GLN A 193 -1.69 23.60 5.13
CA GLN A 193 -1.56 24.77 4.27
C GLN A 193 -0.60 25.81 4.86
N THR A 194 -0.68 26.04 6.18
CA THR A 194 0.22 26.95 6.89
C THR A 194 1.67 26.47 6.83
N GLU A 195 1.92 25.17 7.02
CA GLU A 195 3.25 24.57 6.92
C GLU A 195 3.84 24.72 5.50
N ILE A 196 3.03 24.51 4.46
CA ILE A 196 3.46 24.69 3.06
C ILE A 196 3.88 26.15 2.82
N GLN A 197 3.08 27.12 3.26
CA GLN A 197 3.40 28.54 3.09
C GLN A 197 4.70 28.93 3.83
N GLN A 198 4.90 28.41 5.04
CA GLN A 198 6.13 28.64 5.79
C GLN A 198 7.36 28.06 5.08
N LYS A 199 7.29 26.82 4.57
CA LYS A 199 8.44 26.22 3.86
C LYS A 199 8.81 26.97 2.58
N GLN A 200 7.85 27.60 1.91
CA GLN A 200 8.10 28.40 0.72
C GLN A 200 8.79 29.73 1.04
N SER A 201 8.42 30.41 2.12
CA SER A 201 9.06 31.67 2.50
C SER A 201 10.54 31.49 2.88
N TYR A 202 10.90 30.37 3.51
CA TYR A 202 12.31 30.03 3.78
C TYR A 202 13.14 29.75 2.52
N SER A 203 12.51 29.32 1.43
CA SER A 203 13.24 28.98 0.19
C SER A 203 13.64 30.20 -0.63
N GLN A 204 13.04 31.38 -0.41
CA GLN A 204 13.38 32.62 -1.13
C GLN A 204 14.54 33.41 -0.50
N TYR A 205 14.92 33.14 0.74
CA TYR A 205 16.05 33.82 1.41
C TYR A 205 17.26 32.88 1.55
N GLN A 206 17.71 32.29 0.46
CA GLN A 206 19.14 32.01 0.32
C GLN A 206 19.75 33.24 -0.37
N PRO A 207 20.28 34.22 0.39
CA PRO A 207 21.13 35.22 -0.23
C PRO A 207 22.24 34.45 -0.94
N TYR A 208 22.30 34.59 -2.27
CA TYR A 208 23.50 34.30 -3.03
C TYR A 208 24.59 35.20 -2.43
N ASN A 209 25.25 34.71 -1.38
CA ASN A 209 26.53 35.22 -0.97
C ASN A 209 27.51 34.76 -2.03
N THR A 210 27.49 35.46 -3.16
CA THR A 210 28.60 35.57 -4.09
C THR A 210 29.73 36.31 -3.38
N ALA A 211 30.31 35.67 -2.38
CA ALA A 211 31.67 35.97 -1.98
C ALA A 211 32.58 35.27 -2.98
N SER A 212 32.98 36.04 -3.97
CA SER A 212 34.13 35.80 -4.82
C SER A 212 35.39 35.59 -3.96
N THR A 213 35.73 34.34 -3.66
CA THR A 213 37.07 33.96 -3.24
C THR A 213 37.77 33.20 -4.37
N LEU A 214 38.50 34.01 -5.14
CA LEU A 214 39.73 33.64 -5.83
C LEU A 214 40.64 32.78 -4.90
N HIS A 215 41.28 31.76 -5.47
CA HIS A 215 42.28 30.85 -4.85
C HIS A 215 41.72 29.83 -3.84
N GLN A 216 41.96 28.51 -3.94
CA GLN A 216 43.21 27.85 -4.27
C GLN A 216 43.02 26.54 -5.05
N GLN A 217 43.78 26.43 -6.14
CA GLN A 217 44.16 25.20 -6.80
C GLN A 217 45.05 24.39 -5.86
N TRP A 218 44.50 23.36 -5.20
CA TRP A 218 45.32 22.40 -4.45
C TRP A 218 44.95 20.95 -4.75
N ASN A 219 45.34 20.51 -5.95
CA ASN A 219 45.62 19.11 -6.26
C ASN A 219 47.10 19.01 -6.69
N GLN A 220 48.00 18.99 -5.70
CA GLN A 220 49.28 18.30 -5.89
C GLN A 220 49.10 16.86 -5.43
N HIS A 221 48.88 15.97 -6.39
CA HIS A 221 49.19 14.56 -6.21
C HIS A 221 50.72 14.41 -6.23
N PRO A 222 51.36 13.94 -5.16
CA PRO A 222 52.74 13.47 -5.26
C PRO A 222 52.76 12.26 -6.20
N GLN A 223 53.55 12.37 -7.26
CA GLN A 223 53.86 11.27 -8.17
C GLN A 223 54.61 10.20 -7.37
N LEU A 224 54.01 9.01 -7.24
CA LEU A 224 54.69 7.82 -6.73
C LEU A 224 55.75 7.38 -7.74
N PRO A 225 57.02 7.18 -7.32
CA PRO A 225 58.07 6.64 -8.17
C PRO A 225 57.70 5.24 -8.69
N GLY A 226 57.92 5.04 -9.98
CA GLY A 226 57.61 3.81 -10.69
C GLY A 226 58.27 2.58 -10.06
N ILE A 227 57.46 1.56 -9.84
CA ILE A 227 57.91 0.21 -9.54
C ILE A 227 58.11 -0.50 -10.89
N PRO A 228 59.35 -0.96 -11.22
CA PRO A 228 59.62 -1.78 -12.39
C PRO A 228 58.91 -3.14 -12.29
N GLY A 229 58.53 -3.67 -13.44
CA GLY A 229 57.56 -4.75 -13.58
C GLY A 229 57.92 -6.05 -12.86
N SER A 230 56.86 -6.71 -12.38
CA SER A 230 56.89 -8.12 -12.01
C SER A 230 56.00 -8.88 -12.99
N PRO A 231 56.53 -9.89 -13.71
CA PRO A 231 55.75 -10.70 -14.63
C PRO A 231 54.74 -11.59 -13.89
N LEU A 232 53.53 -11.65 -14.44
CA LEU A 232 52.45 -12.54 -14.00
C LEU A 232 52.86 -14.01 -14.15
N PRO A 233 52.62 -14.88 -13.15
CA PRO A 233 52.71 -16.32 -13.35
C PRO A 233 51.47 -16.83 -14.10
N LEU A 234 51.75 -17.47 -15.24
CA LEU A 234 50.85 -18.37 -15.95
C LEU A 234 50.31 -19.44 -14.99
N TYR A 235 48.98 -19.49 -14.82
CA TYR A 235 48.35 -20.67 -14.26
C TYR A 235 48.26 -21.78 -15.33
N PRO A 236 48.65 -23.02 -15.00
CA PRO A 236 48.54 -24.14 -15.93
C PRO A 236 47.10 -24.65 -16.02
N ARG A 237 46.65 -24.79 -17.27
CA ARG A 237 45.58 -25.68 -17.71
C ARG A 237 45.81 -27.09 -17.13
N PHE A 238 44.90 -27.56 -16.28
CA PHE A 238 44.71 -28.99 -16.07
C PHE A 238 43.55 -29.47 -16.95
N LEU A 239 43.93 -30.11 -18.05
CA LEU A 239 43.18 -31.21 -18.64
C LEU A 239 43.56 -32.45 -17.84
N ASP A 240 42.57 -33.23 -17.39
CA ASP A 240 42.67 -34.69 -17.37
C ASP A 240 41.30 -35.36 -17.17
N PRO A 241 41.17 -36.69 -17.39
CA PRO A 241 40.16 -37.22 -18.29
C PRO A 241 39.21 -38.21 -17.58
N SER A 242 38.27 -38.68 -18.36
CA SER A 242 37.44 -39.86 -18.17
C SER A 242 38.04 -41.02 -17.36
N THR A 243 37.28 -41.52 -16.37
CA THR A 243 37.09 -42.96 -16.17
C THR A 243 35.68 -43.23 -15.65
N ALA A 244 35.00 -44.13 -16.36
CA ALA A 244 33.71 -44.71 -16.04
C ALA A 244 33.77 -45.56 -14.76
N ASN A 245 32.65 -45.66 -14.03
CA ASN A 245 32.24 -46.96 -13.51
C ASN A 245 30.74 -47.05 -13.23
N LEU A 246 30.17 -48.14 -13.72
CA LEU A 246 28.80 -48.61 -13.55
C LEU A 246 28.56 -49.13 -12.12
N SER A 247 27.45 -48.73 -11.49
CA SER A 247 26.60 -49.59 -10.66
C SER A 247 25.25 -48.88 -10.46
N HIS A 248 24.19 -49.26 -11.16
CA HIS A 248 23.16 -50.20 -10.68
C HIS A 248 22.78 -50.02 -9.21
N GLY A 249 22.12 -48.90 -8.91
CA GLY A 249 21.41 -48.65 -7.65
C GLY A 249 19.98 -48.20 -7.93
N ARG A 250 19.06 -49.14 -7.80
CA ARG A 250 17.60 -49.05 -8.01
C ARG A 250 16.98 -48.01 -7.05
N ALA A 251 16.46 -46.91 -7.58
CA ALA A 251 15.66 -45.96 -6.80
C ALA A 251 14.15 -46.23 -7.00
N PRO A 252 13.33 -46.19 -5.93
CA PRO A 252 11.90 -46.46 -6.03
C PRO A 252 11.14 -45.28 -6.65
N SER A 253 10.23 -45.61 -7.57
CA SER A 253 9.21 -44.70 -8.10
C SER A 253 8.35 -44.15 -6.96
N ILE A 254 8.54 -42.86 -6.65
CA ILE A 254 7.55 -42.10 -5.87
C ILE A 254 6.50 -41.61 -6.85
N MET A 255 5.32 -42.20 -6.74
CA MET A 255 4.11 -41.81 -7.47
C MET A 255 3.81 -40.34 -7.20
N SER A 256 3.76 -39.55 -8.27
CA SER A 256 3.09 -38.26 -8.28
C SER A 256 1.60 -38.49 -8.06
N THR A 257 1.13 -38.34 -6.81
CA THR A 257 -0.31 -38.28 -6.53
C THR A 257 -0.86 -36.96 -7.05
N ALA A 258 -1.48 -37.04 -8.23
CA ALA A 258 -2.38 -36.03 -8.74
C ALA A 258 -3.53 -35.84 -7.73
N SER A 259 -3.49 -34.75 -6.96
CA SER A 259 -4.61 -34.33 -6.12
C SER A 259 -5.67 -33.68 -7.01
N SER A 260 -6.53 -34.51 -7.59
CA SER A 260 -7.80 -34.08 -8.16
C SER A 260 -8.76 -33.70 -7.01
N SER A 261 -8.80 -32.42 -6.63
CA SER A 261 -9.85 -31.88 -5.78
C SER A 261 -11.16 -31.84 -6.57
N LYS A 262 -11.90 -32.94 -6.48
CA LYS A 262 -13.29 -33.06 -6.96
C LYS A 262 -14.14 -31.99 -6.28
N ARG A 263 -14.52 -30.98 -7.05
CA ARG A 263 -15.70 -30.12 -6.84
C ARG A 263 -16.91 -31.03 -6.59
N ARG A 264 -17.38 -31.09 -5.35
CA ARG A 264 -18.73 -31.56 -5.03
C ARG A 264 -19.67 -30.38 -5.23
N SER A 265 -20.41 -30.42 -6.34
CA SER A 265 -21.67 -29.70 -6.47
C SER A 265 -22.69 -30.35 -5.54
N PHE A 266 -23.37 -29.54 -4.74
CA PHE A 266 -24.62 -29.93 -4.10
C PHE A 266 -25.68 -28.88 -4.41
N PHE A 267 -26.61 -29.33 -5.26
CA PHE A 267 -28.02 -28.99 -5.35
C PHE A 267 -28.53 -27.66 -4.77
N SER A 268 -28.92 -26.82 -5.73
CA SER A 268 -30.17 -26.07 -5.76
C SER A 268 -31.24 -26.50 -4.75
N ARG A 269 -31.64 -25.55 -3.87
CA ARG A 269 -33.01 -25.45 -3.39
C ARG A 269 -33.58 -24.09 -3.73
N LYS A 270 -34.57 -24.11 -4.62
CA LYS A 270 -35.57 -23.07 -4.80
C LYS A 270 -36.24 -22.82 -3.45
N PHE A 271 -36.26 -21.58 -2.97
CA PHE A 271 -37.33 -21.12 -2.09
C PHE A 271 -38.13 -20.05 -2.81
N SER A 272 -39.41 -20.40 -2.94
CA SER A 272 -40.48 -19.62 -3.52
C SER A 272 -40.90 -18.51 -2.57
N SER A 273 -41.27 -17.39 -3.18
CA SER A 273 -42.02 -16.23 -2.72
C SER A 273 -42.82 -16.33 -1.41
N LYS A 274 -42.77 -15.24 -0.63
CA LYS A 274 -43.96 -14.46 -0.27
C LYS A 274 -43.57 -13.06 0.21
N SER A 275 -44.03 -12.07 -0.55
CA SER A 275 -44.07 -10.65 -0.23
C SER A 275 -45.09 -10.39 0.88
N VAL A 276 -44.67 -9.72 1.95
CA VAL A 276 -45.56 -8.97 2.84
C VAL A 276 -45.05 -7.55 2.85
N SER A 277 -45.80 -6.70 2.17
CA SER A 277 -45.69 -5.26 2.17
C SER A 277 -46.24 -4.71 3.48
N GLU A 278 -45.39 -4.08 4.27
CA GLU A 278 -45.82 -3.21 5.37
C GLU A 278 -45.03 -1.89 5.25
N ALA A 279 -45.74 -0.86 4.80
CA ALA A 279 -45.23 0.47 4.54
C ALA A 279 -45.19 1.25 5.86
N VAL A 280 -44.00 1.34 6.46
CA VAL A 280 -43.71 2.36 7.48
C VAL A 280 -42.91 3.47 6.79
N SER A 281 -43.64 4.53 6.43
CA SER A 281 -43.08 5.75 5.86
C SER A 281 -42.24 6.47 6.91
N ALA A 282 -40.96 6.11 6.99
CA ALA A 282 -39.96 6.91 7.66
C ALA A 282 -39.60 8.09 6.75
N LYS A 283 -39.79 9.31 7.25
CA LYS A 283 -39.31 10.54 6.59
C LYS A 283 -37.81 10.40 6.35
N GLN A 284 -37.41 10.12 5.10
CA GLN A 284 -36.04 10.26 4.65
C GLN A 284 -35.66 11.73 4.79
N VAL A 285 -34.82 12.01 5.77
CA VAL A 285 -34.07 13.27 5.83
C VAL A 285 -33.07 13.19 4.67
N TYR A 286 -33.34 13.93 3.60
CA TYR A 286 -32.39 14.12 2.50
C TYR A 286 -31.23 14.97 3.04
N THR A 287 -30.21 14.31 3.59
CA THR A 287 -28.91 14.93 3.79
C THR A 287 -28.28 15.12 2.41
N VAL A 288 -28.15 16.38 2.00
CA VAL A 288 -27.43 16.76 0.78
C VAL A 288 -26.00 16.25 0.91
N PRO A 289 -25.48 15.45 -0.04
CA PRO A 289 -24.10 14.99 -0.01
C PRO A 289 -23.17 16.20 0.01
N THR A 290 -22.31 16.26 1.02
CA THR A 290 -21.31 17.32 1.13
C THR A 290 -20.08 16.88 0.34
N GLU A 291 -20.09 17.14 -0.96
CA GLU A 291 -18.89 17.01 -1.78
C GLU A 291 -17.96 18.19 -1.48
N GLY A 292 -16.75 17.88 -1.00
CA GLY A 292 -15.72 18.87 -0.72
C GLY A 292 -14.65 18.83 -1.81
N THR A 293 -14.32 19.99 -2.38
CA THR A 293 -13.08 20.17 -3.12
C THR A 293 -12.29 21.26 -2.43
N GLN A 294 -11.04 20.96 -2.07
CA GLN A 294 -10.14 21.95 -1.51
C GLN A 294 -8.89 22.02 -2.40
N THR A 295 -8.76 23.14 -3.10
CA THR A 295 -7.57 23.46 -3.87
C THR A 295 -6.62 24.21 -2.95
N CYS A 296 -5.43 23.67 -2.71
CA CYS A 296 -4.33 24.46 -2.20
C CYS A 296 -3.77 25.30 -3.35
N SER A 297 -4.40 26.43 -3.66
CA SER A 297 -3.89 27.36 -4.67
C SER A 297 -2.60 28.00 -4.14
N VAL A 298 -1.47 27.46 -4.57
CA VAL A 298 -0.15 28.04 -4.36
C VAL A 298 0.11 28.96 -5.56
N MET A 299 -0.06 30.27 -5.38
CA MET A 299 0.46 31.27 -6.32
C MET A 299 1.91 31.60 -5.97
#